data_AF-A0A6P0IXJ0-F1
#
_entry.id   AF-A0A6P0IXJ0-F1
#
_cell.length_a   1.000
_cell.length_b   1.000
_cell.length_c   1.000
_cell.angle_alpha   90.00
_cell.angle_beta   90.00
_cell.angle_gamma   90.00
#
_symmetry.space_group_name_H-M   'P 1'
#
loop_
_entity.id
_entity.type
_entity.pdbx_description
1 polymer ?
#
loop_
_entity_poly.entity_id
_entity_poly.type
_entity_poly.pdbx_seq_one_letter_code
_entity_poly.pdbx_strand_id
1 'polypeptide(L)'
;SRGKTEPNPRFYRTGEKRLKFYQRRVSRKKKGSANRKKAINRLGRQHLKISRQREEHAKRLARCVIRSNDLVAYVRAACRKARFES
;
A
#
# COMPACT_ATOMS: atom_id res chain seq x y z
N SER A 1 10.10 -25.09 -14.44
CA SER A 1 8.94 -24.64 -13.63
C SER A 1 8.63 -23.19 -13.94
N ARG A 2 7.46 -22.88 -14.51
CA ARG A 2 7.12 -21.52 -14.98
C ARG A 2 6.86 -20.60 -13.78
N GLY A 3 7.91 -19.88 -13.35
CA GLY A 3 7.80 -18.84 -12.33
C GLY A 3 6.81 -17.78 -12.79
N LYS A 4 5.67 -17.66 -12.10
CA LYS A 4 4.71 -16.59 -12.33
C LYS A 4 5.31 -15.28 -11.81
N THR A 5 6.18 -14.67 -12.61
CA THR A 5 6.69 -13.32 -12.35
C THR A 5 5.57 -12.34 -12.64
N GLU A 6 4.82 -11.95 -11.60
CA GLU A 6 3.92 -10.81 -11.70
C GLU A 6 4.76 -9.58 -12.06
N PRO A 7 4.48 -8.90 -13.19
CA PRO A 7 5.28 -7.77 -13.63
C PRO A 7 5.24 -6.68 -12.57
N ASN A 8 6.42 -6.23 -12.08
CA ASN A 8 6.52 -5.19 -11.07
C ASN A 8 5.75 -3.96 -11.53
N PRO A 9 4.60 -3.68 -10.91
CA PRO A 9 3.70 -2.80 -11.58
C PRO A 9 4.07 -1.36 -11.20
N ARG A 10 4.51 -0.62 -12.22
CA ARG A 10 5.09 0.73 -12.13
C ARG A 10 4.13 1.79 -11.56
N PHE A 11 2.91 1.42 -11.15
CA PHE A 11 1.91 2.34 -10.60
C PHE A 11 2.38 3.08 -9.35
N TYR A 12 3.24 2.45 -8.53
CA TYR A 12 3.79 3.11 -7.34
C TYR A 12 4.65 4.32 -7.68
N ARG A 13 5.55 4.19 -8.67
CA ARG A 13 6.45 5.28 -9.07
C ARG A 13 5.70 6.49 -9.61
N THR A 14 4.63 6.27 -10.36
CA THR A 14 3.79 7.35 -10.87
C THR A 14 2.97 8.00 -9.76
N GLY A 15 2.48 7.20 -8.80
CA GLY A 15 1.77 7.67 -7.61
C GLY A 15 2.65 8.56 -6.73
N GLU A 16 3.89 8.15 -6.48
CA GLU A 16 4.87 8.90 -5.69
C GLU A 16 5.26 10.24 -6.32
N LYS A 17 5.49 10.28 -7.64
CA LYS A 17 5.77 11.54 -8.35
C LYS A 17 4.63 12.54 -8.17
N ARG A 18 3.39 12.08 -8.31
CA ARG A 18 2.19 12.89 -8.07
C ARG A 18 2.08 13.33 -6.61
N LEU A 19 2.40 12.44 -5.66
CA LEU A 19 2.39 12.76 -4.23
C LEU A 19 3.37 13.88 -3.90
N LYS A 20 4.62 13.77 -4.36
CA LYS A 20 5.67 14.78 -4.17
C LYS A 20 5.27 16.12 -4.78
N PHE A 21 4.63 16.10 -5.95
CA PHE A 21 4.11 17.32 -6.57
C PHE A 21 3.04 18.02 -5.71
N TYR A 22 2.06 17.27 -5.18
CA TYR A 22 1.02 17.84 -4.32
C TYR A 22 1.57 18.31 -2.97
N GLN A 23 2.51 17.57 -2.36
CA GLN A 23 3.21 17.99 -1.15
C GLN A 23 3.94 19.33 -1.36
N ARG A 24 4.66 19.47 -2.49
CA ARG A 24 5.35 20.72 -2.84
C ARG A 24 4.35 21.87 -3.04
N ARG A 25 3.17 21.62 -3.61
CA ARG A 25 2.10 22.63 -3.71
C ARG A 25 1.55 23.03 -2.35
N VAL A 26 1.39 22.10 -1.40
CA VAL A 26 0.91 22.43 -0.04
C VAL A 26 1.96 23.25 0.71
N SER A 27 3.24 22.89 0.62
CA SER A 27 4.35 23.59 1.26
C SER A 27 4.51 25.04 0.76
N ARG A 28 4.33 25.28 -0.54
CA ARG A 28 4.41 26.62 -1.14
C ARG A 28 3.23 27.55 -0.79
N LYS A 29 2.14 27.04 -0.20
CA LYS A 29 0.95 27.84 0.10
C LYS A 29 0.99 28.37 1.53
N LYS A 30 0.62 29.64 1.71
CA LYS A 30 0.55 30.30 3.03
C LYS A 30 -0.30 29.48 4.00
N LYS A 31 0.25 29.24 5.20
CA LYS A 31 -0.44 28.58 6.32
C LYS A 31 -1.73 29.37 6.63
N GLY A 32 -2.84 28.66 6.90
CA GLY A 32 -4.15 29.27 7.16
C GLY A 32 -4.97 29.70 5.92
N SER A 33 -4.37 29.83 4.73
CA SER A 33 -5.13 30.25 3.54
C SER A 33 -6.18 29.21 3.10
N ALA A 34 -7.33 29.68 2.58
CA ALA A 34 -8.36 28.82 2.00
C ALA A 34 -7.81 27.95 0.84
N ASN A 35 -6.85 28.49 0.08
CA ASN A 35 -6.17 27.76 -0.99
C ASN A 35 -5.29 26.61 -0.48
N ARG A 36 -4.72 26.72 0.72
CA ARG A 36 -4.00 25.62 1.37
C ARG A 36 -4.95 24.50 1.76
N LYS A 37 -6.13 24.80 2.32
CA LYS A 37 -7.16 23.80 2.65
C LYS A 37 -7.57 23.00 1.39
N LYS A 38 -7.81 23.69 0.27
CA LYS A 38 -8.10 23.04 -1.04
C LYS A 38 -6.96 22.12 -1.50
N ALA A 39 -5.71 22.53 -1.32
CA ALA A 39 -4.55 21.71 -1.70
C ALA A 39 -4.37 20.46 -0.82
N ILE A 40 -4.62 20.57 0.48
CA ILE A 40 -4.58 19.43 1.42
C ILE A 40 -5.66 18.40 1.04
N ASN A 41 -6.87 18.85 0.71
CA ASN A 41 -7.94 17.93 0.28
C ASN A 41 -7.56 17.16 -1.00
N ARG A 42 -6.89 17.81 -1.96
CA ARG A 42 -6.37 17.14 -3.17
C ARG A 42 -5.28 16.11 -2.84
N LEU A 43 -4.38 16.44 -1.90
CA LEU A 43 -3.36 15.52 -1.41
C LEU A 43 -3.99 14.30 -0.72
N GLY A 44 -5.00 14.50 0.13
CA GLY A 44 -5.74 13.42 0.79
C GLY A 44 -6.41 12.46 -0.19
N ARG A 45 -7.05 12.99 -1.25
CA ARG A 45 -7.63 12.15 -2.33
C ARG A 45 -6.57 11.29 -3.03
N GLN A 46 -5.37 11.83 -3.23
CA GLN A 46 -4.28 11.07 -3.84
C GLN A 46 -3.76 9.96 -2.92
N HIS A 47 -3.67 10.20 -1.61
CA HIS A 47 -3.34 9.16 -0.62
C HIS A 47 -4.39 8.04 -0.61
N LEU A 48 -5.68 8.40 -0.63
CA LEU A 48 -6.77 7.42 -0.68
C LEU A 48 -6.67 6.53 -1.93
N LYS A 49 -6.38 7.13 -3.10
CA LYS A 49 -6.20 6.38 -4.35
C LYS A 49 -5.05 5.39 -4.26
N ILE A 50 -3.91 5.79 -3.69
CA ILE A 50 -2.75 4.90 -3.53
C ILE A 50 -3.07 3.76 -2.54
N SER A 51 -3.75 4.05 -1.44
CA SER A 51 -4.15 3.03 -0.45
C SER A 51 -5.04 1.96 -1.09
N ARG A 52 -6.05 2.37 -1.86
CA ARG A 52 -6.94 1.44 -2.58
C ARG A 52 -6.19 0.59 -3.59
N GLN A 53 -5.24 1.18 -4.32
CA GLN A 53 -4.40 0.44 -5.27
C GLN A 53 -3.50 -0.60 -4.58
N ARG A 54 -2.98 -0.30 -3.38
CA ARG A 54 -2.20 -1.25 -2.58
C ARG A 54 -3.05 -2.45 -2.18
N GLU A 55 -4.25 -2.17 -1.68
CA GLU A 55 -5.17 -3.20 -1.21
C GLU A 55 -5.64 -4.11 -2.35
N GLU A 56 -6.03 -3.53 -3.49
CA GLU A 56 -6.41 -4.29 -4.70
C GLU A 56 -5.27 -5.19 -5.19
N HIS A 57 -4.05 -4.66 -5.22
CA HIS A 57 -2.88 -5.45 -5.64
C HIS A 57 -2.67 -6.65 -4.71
N ALA A 58 -2.74 -6.45 -3.39
CA ALA A 58 -2.62 -7.54 -2.42
C ALA A 58 -3.73 -8.59 -2.60
N LYS A 59 -4.98 -8.15 -2.78
CA LYS A 59 -6.12 -9.05 -3.03
C LYS A 59 -5.94 -9.84 -4.33
N ARG A 60 -5.47 -9.21 -5.39
CA ARG A 60 -5.21 -9.86 -6.69
C ARG A 60 -4.13 -10.92 -6.56
N LEU A 61 -3.02 -10.61 -5.87
CA LEU A 61 -1.96 -11.57 -5.60
C LEU A 61 -2.47 -12.76 -4.79
N ALA A 62 -3.17 -12.50 -3.68
CA ALA A 62 -3.77 -13.55 -2.86
C ALA A 62 -4.72 -14.44 -3.67
N ARG A 63 -5.60 -13.84 -4.49
CA ARG A 63 -6.51 -14.58 -5.37
C ARG A 63 -5.78 -15.43 -6.40
N CYS A 64 -4.71 -14.91 -7.00
CA CYS A 64 -3.86 -15.67 -7.93
C CYS A 64 -3.21 -16.88 -7.24
N VAL A 65 -2.70 -16.70 -6.02
CA VAL A 65 -2.08 -17.77 -5.24
C VAL A 65 -3.10 -18.83 -4.84
N ILE A 66 -4.25 -18.42 -4.29
CA ILE A 66 -5.34 -19.33 -3.88
C ILE A 66 -5.87 -20.11 -5.08
N ARG A 67 -6.15 -19.46 -6.21
CA ARG A 67 -6.65 -20.15 -7.41
C ARG A 67 -5.65 -21.11 -8.04
N SER A 68 -4.36 -20.97 -7.76
CA SER A 68 -3.32 -21.86 -8.28
C SER A 68 -2.90 -22.96 -7.31
N ASN A 69 -3.32 -22.88 -6.05
CA ASN A 69 -3.07 -23.88 -5.03
C ASN A 69 -4.40 -24.23 -4.35
N ASP A 70 -5.03 -25.32 -4.78
CA ASP A 70 -6.33 -25.78 -4.22
C ASP A 70 -6.26 -26.10 -2.71
N LEU A 71 -5.04 -26.22 -2.14
CA LEU A 71 -4.78 -26.39 -0.71
C LEU A 71 -3.88 -25.26 -0.15
N VAL A 72 -4.42 -24.44 0.76
CA VAL A 72 -3.65 -23.42 1.50
C VAL A 72 -3.61 -23.84 2.98
N ALA A 73 -2.50 -24.45 3.40
CA ALA A 73 -2.25 -24.80 4.79
C ALA A 73 -1.48 -23.67 5.50
N TYR A 74 -2.11 -22.99 6.47
CA TYR A 74 -1.42 -22.06 7.36
C TYR A 74 -1.05 -22.82 8.64
N VAL A 75 0.25 -22.99 8.90
CA VAL A 75 0.70 -23.53 10.19
C VAL A 75 0.73 -22.39 11.20
N ARG A 76 -0.13 -22.47 12.21
CA ARG A 76 -0.10 -21.55 13.36
C ARG A 76 1.05 -21.96 14.28
N ALA A 77 2.25 -21.46 13.99
CA ALA A 77 3.38 -21.59 14.90
C ALA A 77 3.18 -20.67 16.11
N ALA A 78 2.49 -21.17 17.14
CA ALA A 78 2.47 -20.53 18.44
C ALA A 78 3.86 -20.70 19.08
N CYS A 79 4.64 -19.62 19.11
CA CYS A 79 5.86 -19.57 19.91
C CYS A 79 5.45 -19.63 21.38
N ARG A 80 5.52 -20.83 21.99
CA ARG A 80 5.41 -20.98 23.44
C ARG A 80 6.61 -20.25 24.05
N LYS A 81 6.35 -19.13 24.74
CA LYS A 81 7.35 -18.57 25.66
C LYS A 81 7.66 -19.66 26.69
N ALA A 82 8.87 -20.21 26.66
CA ALA A 82 9.38 -21.00 27.76
C ALA A 82 9.54 -20.06 28.95
N ARG A 83 8.77 -20.28 30.02
CA ARG A 83 9.13 -19.74 31.34
C ARG A 83 10.27 -20.62 31.85
N PHE A 84 11.43 -20.03 31.99
CA PHE A 84 12.54 -20.62 32.74
C PHE A 84 12.28 -20.23 34.19
N GLU A 85 11.75 -21.17 34.99
CA GLU A 85 11.71 -21.02 36.45
C GLU A 85 12.97 -21.69 37.00
N SER A 86 13.73 -20.90 37.77
CA SER A 86 14.93 -21.29 38.51
C SER A 86 14.58 -21.82 39.88
#